data_AF-A0AAE2NU00-F1
#
_entry.id   AF-A0AAE2NU00-F1
#
_cell.length_a   1.000
_cell.length_b   1.000
_cell.length_c   1.000
_cell.angle_alpha   90.00
_cell.angle_beta   90.00
_cell.angle_gamma   90.00
#
_symmetry.space_group_name_H-M   'P 1'
#
loop_
_entity.id
_entity.type
_entity.pdbx_description
1 polymer ?
#
loop_
_entity_poly.entity_id
_entity_poly.type
_entity_poly.pdbx_seq_one_letter_code
_entity_poly.pdbx_strand_id
1 'polypeptide(L)'
;MWDVSLAPTFCPLIFSCLGIIKPINAEYLFKSREGINKPISRSMADKILRNVTERVGLDDIGTHTLRKRFGYHFYKRTKDVAMLQEIFNHSDQRTTL
;
A
#
# COMPACT_ATOMS: atom_id res chain seq x y z
N MET A 1 9.54 16.26 -3.72
CA MET A 1 9.89 15.44 -2.52
C MET A 1 8.62 14.99 -1.81
N TRP A 2 7.60 14.55 -2.56
CA TRP A 2 6.45 13.75 -2.09
C TRP A 2 5.89 12.96 -3.27
N ASP A 3 6.77 12.38 -4.07
CA ASP A 3 6.40 11.82 -5.37
C ASP A 3 6.85 10.36 -5.41
N VAL A 4 6.38 9.58 -4.43
CA VAL A 4 6.45 8.11 -4.54
C VAL A 4 5.51 7.74 -5.67
N SER A 5 6.06 7.74 -6.89
CA SER A 5 5.35 7.44 -8.12
C SER A 5 4.72 6.06 -7.99
N LEU A 6 3.39 6.04 -7.78
CA LEU A 6 2.57 4.85 -7.91
C LEU A 6 2.89 4.22 -9.27
N ALA A 7 3.28 2.94 -9.27
CA ALA A 7 3.59 2.24 -10.51
C ALA A 7 2.42 2.42 -11.50
N PRO A 8 2.68 2.65 -12.80
CA PRO A 8 1.64 2.98 -13.77
C PRO A 8 0.55 1.89 -13.92
N THR A 9 0.81 0.67 -13.45
CA THR A 9 -0.16 -0.43 -13.37
C THR A 9 -1.08 -0.39 -12.15
N PHE A 10 -0.70 0.32 -11.08
CA PHE A 10 -1.54 0.52 -9.89
C PHE A 10 -2.60 1.61 -10.11
N CYS A 11 -2.29 2.55 -11.00
CA CYS A 11 -3.13 3.65 -11.42
C CYS A 11 -4.53 3.18 -11.87
N PRO A 12 -4.72 2.28 -12.85
CA PRO A 12 -6.05 1.85 -13.29
C PRO A 12 -6.86 1.05 -12.25
N LEU A 13 -6.22 0.30 -11.34
CA LEU A 13 -6.92 -0.47 -10.30
C LEU A 13 -7.47 0.44 -9.19
N ILE A 14 -6.67 1.42 -8.75
CA ILE A 14 -7.15 2.47 -7.84
C ILE A 14 -8.28 3.25 -8.53
N PHE A 15 -8.14 3.62 -9.80
CA PHE A 15 -9.17 4.37 -10.53
C PHE A 15 -10.49 3.59 -10.74
N SER A 16 -10.43 2.27 -10.92
CA SER A 16 -11.63 1.42 -11.05
C SER A 16 -12.37 1.25 -9.72
N CYS A 17 -11.66 1.05 -8.61
CA CYS A 17 -12.28 0.86 -7.30
C CYS A 17 -12.73 2.15 -6.61
N LEU A 18 -12.07 3.29 -6.88
CA LEU A 18 -12.35 4.60 -6.27
C LEU A 18 -13.14 5.55 -7.20
N GLY A 19 -13.87 4.99 -8.17
CA GLY A 19 -14.72 5.70 -9.14
C GLY A 19 -14.92 7.18 -8.83
N ILE A 20 -14.08 8.02 -9.46
CA ILE A 20 -14.14 9.48 -9.41
C ILE A 20 -14.09 10.07 -7.98
N ILE A 21 -12.95 9.94 -7.28
CA ILE A 21 -12.65 10.84 -6.17
C ILE A 21 -11.26 11.43 -6.38
N LYS A 22 -11.18 12.56 -7.08
CA LYS A 22 -10.10 13.51 -6.78
C LYS A 22 -10.35 13.94 -5.34
N PRO A 23 -9.42 13.70 -4.39
CA PRO A 23 -9.63 14.19 -3.04
C PRO A 23 -9.73 15.72 -3.11
N ILE A 24 -10.92 16.25 -2.87
CA ILE A 24 -11.08 17.65 -2.47
C ILE A 24 -10.21 17.81 -1.21
N ASN A 25 -9.45 18.90 -1.12
CA ASN A 25 -8.27 19.13 -0.26
C ASN A 25 -8.39 18.80 1.25
N ALA A 26 -9.51 18.26 1.74
CA ALA A 26 -9.74 17.87 3.12
C ALA A 26 -10.36 16.47 3.30
N GLU A 27 -10.52 15.67 2.24
CA GLU A 27 -11.15 14.34 2.34
C GLU A 27 -10.14 13.18 2.41
N TYR A 28 -10.42 12.21 3.28
CA TYR A 28 -9.63 10.98 3.34
C TYR A 28 -9.87 10.10 2.11
N LEU A 29 -8.78 9.56 1.55
CA LEU A 29 -8.82 8.61 0.41
C LEU A 29 -9.58 7.32 0.77
N PHE A 30 -9.37 6.82 1.99
CA PHE A 30 -10.07 5.67 2.53
C PHE A 30 -10.94 6.10 3.70
N LYS A 31 -12.23 6.30 3.42
CA LYS A 31 -13.22 6.69 4.43
C LYS A 31 -13.75 5.45 5.16
N SER A 32 -13.95 5.60 6.46
CA SER A 32 -14.73 4.66 7.26
C SER A 32 -16.18 4.67 6.80
N ARG A 33 -16.87 3.53 6.96
CA ARG A 33 -18.33 3.45 6.76
C ARG A 33 -19.09 4.20 7.86
N GLU A 34 -18.46 4.30 9.03
CA GLU A 34 -18.97 4.99 10.21
C GLU A 34 -18.36 6.40 10.30
N GLY A 35 -19.22 7.42 10.27
CA GLY A 35 -18.87 8.83 10.43
C GLY A 35 -18.69 9.61 9.12
N ILE A 36 -18.81 10.94 9.21
CA ILE A 36 -18.59 11.86 8.08
C ILE A 36 -17.09 12.16 7.98
N ASN A 37 -16.49 11.88 6.82
CA ASN A 37 -15.06 12.15 6.52
C ASN A 37 -14.09 11.65 7.61
N LYS A 38 -14.30 10.43 8.10
CA LYS A 38 -13.43 9.78 9.09
C LYS A 38 -12.51 8.76 8.39
N PRO A 39 -11.21 8.68 8.71
CA PRO A 39 -10.32 7.69 8.12
C PRO A 39 -10.67 6.29 8.61
N ILE A 40 -10.31 5.27 7.82
CA ILE A 40 -10.36 3.89 8.29
C ILE A 40 -9.40 3.69 9.48
N SER A 41 -9.84 2.95 10.49
CA SER A 41 -8.97 2.50 11.57
C SER A 41 -7.98 1.44 11.06
N ARG A 42 -6.78 1.37 11.66
CA ARG A 42 -5.79 0.31 11.38
C ARG A 42 -6.38 -1.10 11.46
N SER A 43 -7.16 -1.38 12.51
CA SER A 43 -7.80 -2.69 12.70
C SER A 43 -8.78 -3.03 11.58
N MET A 44 -9.45 -2.04 11.00
CA MET A 44 -10.30 -2.24 9.82
C MET A 44 -9.47 -2.55 8.57
N ALA A 45 -8.34 -1.88 8.38
CA ALA A 45 -7.42 -2.21 7.28
C ALA A 45 -6.91 -3.67 7.39
N ASP A 46 -6.54 -4.11 8.59
CA ASP A 46 -6.12 -5.51 8.83
C ASP A 46 -7.26 -6.50 8.57
N LYS A 47 -8.52 -6.16 8.93
CA LYS A 47 -9.70 -7.00 8.62
C LYS A 47 -9.99 -7.09 7.12
N ILE A 48 -9.88 -5.97 6.40
CA ILE A 48 -10.04 -5.95 4.94
C ILE A 48 -8.99 -6.86 4.30
N LEU A 49 -7.74 -6.76 4.75
CA LEU A 49 -6.67 -7.61 4.24
C LEU A 49 -6.95 -9.10 4.50
N ARG A 50 -7.36 -9.46 5.72
CA ARG A 50 -7.74 -10.85 6.06
C ARG A 50 -8.87 -11.39 5.18
N ASN A 51 -9.90 -10.58 4.91
CA ASN A 51 -10.99 -11.00 4.04
C ASN A 51 -10.51 -11.26 2.60
N VAL A 52 -9.60 -10.44 2.10
CA VAL A 52 -8.99 -10.64 0.77
C VAL A 52 -8.14 -11.92 0.77
N THR A 53 -7.34 -12.15 1.81
CA THR A 53 -6.46 -13.32 1.87
C THR A 53 -7.26 -14.62 1.99
N GLU A 54 -8.34 -14.63 2.76
CA GLU A 54 -9.31 -15.74 2.83
C GLU A 54 -9.92 -16.05 1.44
N ARG A 55 -10.33 -15.03 0.69
CA ARG A 55 -10.90 -15.22 -0.67
C ARG A 55 -9.91 -15.79 -1.67
N VAL A 56 -8.62 -15.47 -1.51
CA VAL A 56 -7.54 -15.93 -2.38
C VAL A 56 -6.94 -17.26 -1.88
N GLY A 57 -7.35 -17.74 -0.70
CA GLY A 57 -6.84 -18.97 -0.10
C GLY A 57 -5.39 -18.84 0.38
N LEU A 58 -5.00 -17.64 0.84
CA LEU A 58 -3.67 -17.37 1.39
C LEU A 58 -3.76 -17.14 2.89
N ASP A 59 -2.94 -17.86 3.65
CA ASP A 59 -2.84 -17.71 5.10
C ASP A 59 -1.69 -16.77 5.50
N ASP A 60 -1.86 -16.09 6.64
CA ASP A 60 -0.82 -15.30 7.33
C ASP A 60 -0.16 -14.15 6.52
N ILE A 61 -0.92 -13.53 5.61
CA ILE A 61 -0.48 -12.33 4.90
C ILE A 61 -0.90 -11.07 5.67
N GLY A 62 0.09 -10.40 6.27
CA GLY A 62 -0.05 -9.10 6.91
C GLY A 62 0.59 -7.95 6.13
N THR A 63 0.43 -6.74 6.65
CA THR A 63 1.05 -5.51 6.10
C THR A 63 2.58 -5.60 6.01
N HIS A 64 3.23 -6.26 6.97
CA HIS A 64 4.67 -6.50 6.95
C HIS A 64 5.07 -7.52 5.87
N THR A 65 4.29 -8.58 5.68
CA THR A 65 4.52 -9.58 4.62
C THR A 65 4.40 -8.95 3.24
N LEU A 66 3.39 -8.09 3.04
CA LEU A 66 3.21 -7.32 1.81
C LEU A 66 4.41 -6.40 1.54
N ARG A 67 4.88 -5.66 2.55
CA ARG A 67 6.06 -4.79 2.41
C ARG A 67 7.31 -5.58 2.01
N LYS A 68 7.59 -6.70 2.67
CA LYS A 68 8.73 -7.58 2.33
C LYS A 68 8.62 -8.14 0.92
N ARG A 69 7.41 -8.58 0.52
CA ARG A 69 7.17 -9.14 -0.81
C ARG A 69 7.33 -8.10 -1.90
N PHE A 70 6.86 -6.87 -1.68
CA PHE A 70 7.10 -5.75 -2.59
C PHE A 70 8.60 -5.50 -2.77
N GLY A 71 9.35 -5.40 -1.68
CA GLY A 71 10.80 -5.18 -1.75
C GLY A 71 11.54 -6.30 -2.47
N TYR A 72 11.19 -7.56 -2.20
CA TYR A 72 11.73 -8.72 -2.90
C TYR A 72 11.48 -8.68 -4.41
N HIS A 73 10.24 -8.41 -4.84
CA HIS A 73 9.89 -8.34 -6.26
C HIS A 73 10.50 -7.12 -6.96
N PHE A 74 10.60 -5.98 -6.27
CA PHE A 74 11.27 -4.79 -6.77
C PHE A 74 12.76 -5.08 -7.00
N TYR A 75 13.45 -5.57 -5.98
CA TYR A 75 14.87 -5.91 -6.06
C TYR A 75 15.16 -6.97 -7.13
N LYS A 76 14.32 -8.00 -7.27
CA LYS A 76 14.48 -9.01 -8.32
C LYS A 76 14.41 -8.42 -9.74
N ARG A 77 13.64 -7.34 -9.95
CA ARG A 77 13.45 -6.72 -11.27
C ARG A 77 14.48 -5.63 -11.57
N THR A 78 14.77 -4.75 -10.61
CA THR A 78 15.63 -3.58 -10.83
C THR A 78 17.06 -3.82 -10.35
N LYS A 79 17.25 -4.70 -9.36
CA LYS A 79 18.50 -4.87 -8.59
C LYS A 79 19.01 -3.59 -7.93
N ASP A 80 18.16 -2.57 -7.83
CA ASP A 80 18.53 -1.26 -7.30
C ASP A 80 18.11 -1.17 -5.83
N VAL A 81 19.09 -1.26 -4.94
CA VAL A 81 18.89 -1.17 -3.49
C VAL A 81 18.72 0.29 -3.04
N ALA A 82 19.35 1.24 -3.73
CA ALA A 82 19.29 2.66 -3.35
C ALA A 82 17.87 3.20 -3.56
N MET A 83 17.25 2.91 -4.71
CA MET A 83 15.84 3.23 -4.91
C MET A 83 14.92 2.52 -3.91
N LEU A 84 15.22 1.27 -3.54
CA LEU A 84 14.38 0.55 -2.58
C LEU A 84 14.42 1.19 -1.19
N GLN A 85 15.59 1.70 -0.77
CA GLN A 85 15.74 2.44 0.49
C GLN A 85 14.96 3.76 0.47
N GLU A 86 14.99 4.50 -0.64
CA GLU A 86 14.20 5.73 -0.80
C GLU A 86 12.70 5.43 -0.72
N ILE A 87 12.22 4.37 -1.39
CA ILE A 87 10.81 3.96 -1.39
C ILE A 87 10.34 3.55 0.01
N PHE A 88 11.19 2.89 0.80
CA PHE A 88 10.88 2.52 2.18
C PHE A 88 11.19 3.61 3.20
N ASN A 89 11.79 4.72 2.78
CA ASN A 89 12.28 5.79 3.65
C ASN A 89 13.15 5.25 4.80
N HIS A 90 14.00 4.26 4.50
CA HIS A 90 14.93 3.67 5.46
C HIS A 90 16.29 4.36 5.34
N SER A 91 16.84 4.79 6.47
CA SER A 91 18.15 5.46 6.53
C SER A 91 19.33 4.48 6.52
N ASP A 92 19.11 3.18 6.77
CA ASP A 92 20.15 2.14 6.78
C ASP A 92 19.79 0.98 5.82
N GLN A 93 20.79 0.52 5.09
CA GLN A 93 20.68 -0.56 4.10
C GLN A 93 20.44 -1.91 4.77
N ARG A 94 20.92 -2.07 6.02
CA ARG A 94 20.69 -3.27 6.84
C ARG A 94 19.24 -3.49 7.24
N THR A 95 18.41 -2.46 7.26
CA THR A 95 16.98 -2.59 7.58
C THR A 95 16.15 -2.96 6.35
N THR A 96 16.73 -2.83 5.15
CA THR A 96 16.06 -3.05 3.86
C THR A 96 16.31 -4.45 3.29
N LEU A 97 17.38 -5.13 3.73
CA LEU A 97 17.78 -6.47 3.30
C LEU A 97 17.55 -7.52 4.40
#